data_AF-A0A8H8WZW5-F1
#
_entry.id   AF-A0A8H8WZW5-F1
#
_cell.length_a   1.000
_cell.length_b   1.000
_cell.length_c   1.000
_cell.angle_alpha   90.00
_cell.angle_beta   90.00
_cell.angle_gamma   90.00
#
_symmetry.space_group_name_H-M   'P 1'
#
loop_
_entity.id
_entity.type
_entity.pdbx_description
1 polymer ?
#
loop_
_entity_poly.entity_id
_entity_poly.type
_entity_poly.pdbx_seq_one_letter_code
_entity_poly.pdbx_strand_id
1 'polypeptide(L)'
;MRPSDCVPYLISAFGVVYAWNAVLGAIKFDFQRGRITCFEDPNVENHVNNEGSFLAPFIAEKDTYDEYGLYDAAVKKFGPLSENQIFSFAPIFALGGQPEHSNLIVTDVRAHLALLAQSQEFDILHFDSERYPGGFERIE
;
A
#
# COMPACT_ATOMS: atom_id res chain seq x y z
N MET A 1 9.91 13.26 5.31
CA MET A 1 9.71 12.96 3.87
C MET A 1 8.70 13.95 3.29
N ARG A 2 8.95 14.60 2.14
CA ARG A 2 7.93 15.43 1.48
C ARG A 2 7.17 14.60 0.44
N PRO A 3 5.84 14.72 0.33
CA PRO A 3 5.06 14.00 -0.68
C PRO A 3 5.52 14.28 -2.12
N SER A 4 6.01 15.49 -2.40
CA SER A 4 6.56 15.88 -3.71
C SER A 4 7.77 15.07 -4.16
N ASP A 5 8.44 14.40 -3.21
CA ASP A 5 9.67 13.67 -3.45
C ASP A 5 9.39 12.17 -3.69
N CYS A 6 8.12 11.76 -3.78
CA CYS A 6 7.68 10.40 -4.06
C CYS A 6 6.95 10.33 -5.41
N VAL A 7 7.38 9.42 -6.29
CA VAL A 7 6.77 9.19 -7.60
C VAL A 7 6.06 7.84 -7.61
N PRO A 8 4.72 7.79 -7.59
CA PRO A 8 3.96 6.54 -7.71
C PRO A 8 4.26 5.83 -9.03
N TYR A 9 4.47 4.52 -8.99
CA TYR A 9 4.76 3.71 -10.19
C TYR A 9 3.89 2.44 -10.31
N LEU A 10 3.19 2.03 -9.25
CA LEU A 10 2.27 0.89 -9.28
C LEU A 10 1.14 1.08 -8.27
N ILE A 11 -0.05 0.58 -8.61
CA ILE A 11 -1.20 0.48 -7.70
C ILE A 11 -1.70 -0.97 -7.72
N SER A 12 -1.86 -1.59 -6.56
CA SER A 12 -2.42 -2.94 -6.42
C SER A 12 -3.93 -2.93 -6.67
N ALA A 13 -4.51 -4.12 -6.86
CA ALA A 13 -5.96 -4.27 -7.04
C ALA A 13 -6.79 -3.74 -5.85
N PHE A 14 -6.21 -3.61 -4.65
CA PHE A 14 -6.87 -3.07 -3.47
C PHE A 14 -6.43 -1.64 -3.09
N GLY A 15 -5.67 -0.98 -3.98
CA GLY A 15 -5.28 0.41 -3.80
C GLY A 15 -4.03 0.62 -2.93
N VAL A 16 -3.21 -0.41 -2.73
CA VAL A 16 -1.85 -0.20 -2.22
C VAL A 16 -1.03 0.47 -3.31
N VAL A 17 -0.41 1.61 -2.98
CA VAL A 17 0.40 2.36 -3.93
C VAL A 17 1.88 2.13 -3.63
N TYR A 18 2.65 1.76 -4.65
CA TYR A 18 4.10 1.74 -4.58
C TYR A 18 4.64 3.00 -5.25
N ALA A 19 5.53 3.70 -4.55
CA ALA A 19 6.18 4.91 -5.04
C ALA A 19 7.69 4.83 -4.84
N TRP A 20 8.41 5.58 -5.67
CA TRP A 20 9.85 5.72 -5.58
C TRP A 20 10.23 7.05 -4.96
N ASN A 21 11.09 7.03 -3.96
CA ASN A 21 11.74 8.20 -3.39
C ASN A 21 13.25 8.16 -3.67
N ALA A 22 13.82 9.29 -4.08
CA ALA A 22 15.23 9.35 -4.47
C ALA A 22 16.21 9.07 -3.32
N VAL A 23 15.78 9.16 -2.07
CA VAL A 23 16.60 8.93 -0.87
C VAL A 23 16.27 7.61 -0.17
N LEU A 24 14.99 7.23 -0.14
CA LEU A 24 14.49 6.06 0.60
C LEU A 24 14.15 4.86 -0.29
N GLY A 25 14.38 4.97 -1.60
CA GLY A 25 14.05 3.92 -2.57
C GLY A 25 12.55 3.65 -2.65
N ALA A 26 12.16 2.37 -2.67
CA ALA A 26 10.77 1.96 -2.73
C ALA A 26 10.02 2.31 -1.43
N ILE A 27 8.80 2.80 -1.57
CA ILE A 27 7.89 3.11 -0.46
C ILE A 27 6.51 2.52 -0.79
N LYS A 28 5.89 1.88 0.21
CA LYS A 28 4.55 1.29 0.10
C LYS A 28 3.54 2.12 0.90
N PHE A 29 2.47 2.55 0.25
CA PHE A 29 1.34 3.24 0.88
C PHE A 29 0.14 2.28 0.92
N ASP A 30 -0.22 1.81 2.12
CA ASP A 30 -1.47 1.09 2.37
C ASP A 30 -2.52 2.09 2.86
N PHE A 31 -3.29 2.62 1.90
CA PHE A 31 -4.36 3.59 2.17
C PHE A 31 -5.52 2.97 2.96
N GLN A 32 -5.77 1.67 2.85
CA GLN A 32 -6.86 1.03 3.58
C GLN A 32 -6.57 0.98 5.08
N ARG A 33 -5.31 0.76 5.45
CA ARG A 33 -4.85 0.67 6.85
C ARG A 33 -4.22 1.94 7.41
N GLY A 34 -4.07 2.99 6.60
CA GLY A 34 -3.40 4.22 7.01
C GLY A 34 -1.93 3.97 7.34
N ARG A 35 -1.18 3.30 6.45
CA ARG A 35 0.24 2.98 6.69
C ARG A 35 1.11 3.41 5.52
N ILE A 36 2.28 3.95 5.84
CA ILE A 36 3.36 4.21 4.89
C ILE A 36 4.54 3.37 5.36
N THR A 37 5.01 2.44 4.53
CA THR A 37 6.15 1.59 4.84
C THR A 37 7.35 1.99 3.99
N CYS A 38 8.42 2.38 4.67
CA CYS A 38 9.76 2.53 4.13
C CYS A 38 10.53 1.21 4.31
N PHE A 39 11.28 0.79 3.30
CA PHE A 39 12.13 -0.40 3.37
C PHE A 39 13.59 -0.07 3.65
N GLU A 40 13.98 1.19 3.43
CA GLU A 40 15.27 1.75 3.83
C GLU A 40 15.08 2.54 5.14
N ASP A 41 16.03 2.43 6.07
CA ASP A 41 15.96 3.12 7.38
C ASP A 41 16.15 4.63 7.22
N PRO A 42 15.12 5.47 7.38
CA PRO A 42 15.28 6.91 7.13
C PRO A 42 16.26 7.62 8.06
N ASN A 43 16.75 6.96 9.12
CA ASN A 43 17.71 7.53 10.08
C ASN A 43 19.17 7.29 9.68
N VAL A 44 19.46 6.48 8.66
CA VAL A 44 20.83 6.21 8.23
C VAL A 44 21.27 7.25 7.19
N GLU A 45 22.43 7.88 7.41
CA GLU A 45 23.01 8.80 6.43
C GLU A 45 23.72 8.03 5.31
N ASN A 46 23.61 8.51 4.06
CA ASN A 46 24.22 7.95 2.85
C ASN A 46 23.68 6.57 2.41
N HIS A 47 22.35 6.44 2.29
CA HIS A 47 21.77 5.28 1.61
C HIS A 47 22.29 5.13 0.18
N VAL A 48 22.74 3.92 -0.13
CA VAL A 48 22.84 3.46 -1.50
C VAL A 48 21.53 2.73 -1.79
N ASN A 49 20.60 3.41 -2.47
CA ASN A 49 19.32 2.81 -2.80
C ASN A 49 19.53 1.53 -3.61
N ASN A 50 18.91 0.44 -3.15
CA ASN A 50 18.82 -0.77 -3.93
C ASN A 50 17.76 -0.57 -5.03
N GLU A 51 18.19 -0.24 -6.25
CA GLU A 51 17.30 -0.11 -7.41
C GLU A 51 16.49 -1.39 -7.68
N GLY A 52 16.98 -2.57 -7.28
CA GLY A 52 16.24 -3.83 -7.37
C GLY A 52 14.93 -3.83 -6.56
N SER A 53 14.83 -3.01 -5.50
CA SER A 53 13.59 -2.85 -4.72
C SER A 53 12.44 -2.27 -5.54
N PHE A 54 12.74 -1.52 -6.61
CA PHE A 54 11.73 -1.02 -7.55
C PHE A 54 10.98 -2.17 -8.24
N LEU A 55 11.70 -3.25 -8.57
CA LEU A 55 11.16 -4.41 -9.28
C LEU A 55 10.46 -5.39 -8.35
N ALA A 56 10.78 -5.37 -7.05
CA ALA A 56 10.22 -6.26 -6.05
C ALA A 56 8.70 -6.44 -6.19
N PRO A 57 7.90 -5.37 -6.39
CA PRO A 57 6.48 -5.58 -6.52
C PRO A 57 6.04 -6.28 -7.81
N PHE A 58 6.77 -6.15 -8.92
CA PHE A 58 6.38 -6.76 -10.19
C PHE A 58 6.68 -8.25 -10.26
N ILE A 59 7.62 -8.73 -9.44
CA ILE A 59 8.05 -10.13 -9.41
C ILE A 59 7.44 -10.92 -8.25
N ALA A 60 6.72 -10.25 -7.34
CA ALA A 60 6.17 -10.91 -6.17
C ALA A 60 5.01 -11.84 -6.56
N GLU A 61 4.91 -12.97 -5.87
CA GLU A 61 3.87 -13.96 -6.12
C GLU A 61 2.49 -13.43 -5.72
N LYS A 62 1.43 -13.99 -6.31
CA LYS A 62 0.04 -13.61 -6.06
C LYS A 62 -0.30 -13.51 -4.57
N ASP A 63 0.22 -14.45 -3.76
CA ASP A 63 -0.01 -14.49 -2.31
C ASP A 63 0.54 -13.25 -1.59
N THR A 64 1.52 -12.57 -2.18
CA THR A 64 2.06 -11.29 -1.68
C THR A 64 1.06 -10.14 -1.84
N TYR A 65 0.15 -10.25 -2.80
CA TYR A 65 -0.86 -9.24 -3.16
C TYR A 65 -2.28 -9.61 -2.85
N ASP A 66 -2.54 -10.82 -2.38
CA ASP A 66 -3.83 -11.18 -1.81
C ASP A 66 -3.94 -10.60 -0.40
N GLU A 67 -3.85 -9.26 -0.32
CA GLU A 67 -3.70 -8.42 0.88
C GLU A 67 -4.80 -8.63 1.94
N TYR A 68 -5.85 -9.35 1.55
CA TYR A 68 -7.02 -9.67 2.35
C TYR A 68 -7.54 -11.12 2.16
N GLY A 69 -6.93 -11.96 1.32
CA GLY A 69 -7.53 -13.25 0.97
C GLY A 69 -8.80 -13.13 0.10
N LEU A 70 -8.96 -12.01 -0.61
CA LEU A 70 -10.23 -11.60 -1.23
C LEU A 70 -10.13 -11.33 -2.73
N TYR A 71 -8.94 -11.38 -3.33
CA TYR A 71 -8.79 -11.02 -4.74
C TYR A 71 -9.68 -11.89 -5.64
N ASP A 72 -9.59 -13.22 -5.51
CA ASP A 72 -10.38 -14.15 -6.33
C ASP A 72 -11.88 -13.98 -6.13
N ALA A 73 -12.28 -13.66 -4.91
CA ALA A 73 -13.68 -13.43 -4.59
C ALA A 73 -14.20 -12.11 -5.17
N ALA A 74 -13.37 -11.07 -5.17
CA ALA A 74 -13.70 -9.79 -5.77
C ALA A 74 -13.83 -9.93 -7.29
N VAL A 75 -12.89 -10.61 -7.96
CA VAL A 75 -12.96 -10.91 -9.40
C VAL A 75 -14.20 -11.75 -9.72
N LYS A 76 -14.51 -12.76 -8.91
CA LYS A 76 -15.73 -13.57 -9.12
C LYS A 76 -17.01 -12.75 -9.00
N LYS A 77 -17.06 -11.77 -8.08
CA LYS A 77 -18.24 -10.94 -7.81
C LYS A 77 -18.43 -9.81 -8.82
N PHE A 78 -17.34 -9.16 -9.25
CA PHE A 78 -17.39 -7.92 -10.03
C PHE A 78 -16.80 -8.03 -11.44
N GLY A 79 -16.08 -9.11 -11.74
CA GLY A 79 -15.25 -9.22 -12.94
C GLY A 79 -13.88 -8.56 -12.76
N PRO A 80 -13.06 -8.55 -13.84
CA PRO A 80 -11.77 -7.88 -13.84
C PRO A 80 -11.92 -6.35 -13.75
N LEU A 81 -10.96 -5.70 -13.09
CA LEU A 81 -10.90 -4.24 -12.97
C LEU A 81 -10.53 -3.58 -14.30
N SER A 82 -11.08 -2.38 -14.57
CA SER A 82 -10.51 -1.45 -15.56
C SER A 82 -9.33 -0.67 -14.99
N GLU A 83 -8.56 0.00 -15.85
CA GLU A 83 -7.32 0.73 -15.49
C GLU A 83 -7.50 1.77 -14.37
N ASN A 84 -8.70 2.34 -14.23
CA ASN A 84 -9.02 3.35 -13.23
C ASN A 84 -9.78 2.80 -12.02
N GLN A 85 -9.87 1.48 -11.87
CA GLN A 85 -10.65 0.85 -10.81
C GLN A 85 -9.77 0.10 -9.81
N ILE A 86 -10.25 0.06 -8.57
CA ILE A 86 -9.75 -0.81 -7.51
C ILE A 86 -10.91 -1.52 -6.81
N PHE A 87 -10.63 -2.67 -6.23
CA PHE A 87 -11.44 -3.27 -5.18
C PHE A 87 -11.21 -2.51 -3.88
N SER A 88 -12.28 -2.31 -3.12
CA SER A 88 -12.19 -1.64 -1.83
C SER A 88 -13.33 -2.05 -0.90
N PHE A 89 -13.50 -1.34 0.22
CA PHE A 89 -14.43 -1.67 1.29
C PHE A 89 -15.38 -0.51 1.60
N ALA A 90 -16.66 -0.82 1.77
CA ALA A 90 -17.65 0.07 2.38
C ALA A 90 -18.35 -0.64 3.54
N PRO A 91 -18.29 -0.09 4.77
CA PRO A 91 -17.57 1.12 5.18
C PRO A 91 -16.04 0.99 5.02
N ILE A 92 -15.32 2.12 5.00
CA ILE A 92 -13.85 2.12 5.08
C ILE A 92 -13.40 1.70 6.49
N PHE A 93 -12.17 1.20 6.63
CA PHE A 93 -11.69 0.67 7.93
C PHE A 93 -11.69 1.72 9.05
N ALA A 94 -11.34 2.96 8.73
CA ALA A 94 -11.39 4.09 9.66
C ALA A 94 -12.80 4.36 10.24
N LEU A 95 -13.86 3.87 9.58
CA LEU A 95 -15.25 3.97 10.02
C LEU A 95 -15.81 2.61 10.50
N GLY A 96 -14.95 1.67 10.86
CA GLY A 96 -15.32 0.34 11.38
C GLY A 96 -15.54 -0.73 10.31
N GLY A 97 -15.25 -0.43 9.04
CA GLY A 97 -15.26 -1.42 7.97
C GLY A 97 -14.26 -2.56 8.21
N GLN A 98 -14.56 -3.74 7.65
CA GLN A 98 -13.71 -4.93 7.77
C GLN A 98 -13.45 -5.55 6.40
N PRO A 99 -12.31 -6.25 6.21
CA PRO A 99 -11.97 -6.92 4.96
C PRO A 99 -12.80 -8.20 4.79
N GLU A 100 -14.06 -8.05 4.38
CA GLU A 100 -15.02 -9.15 4.23
C GLU A 100 -15.71 -9.11 2.87
N HIS A 101 -16.15 -10.28 2.39
CA HIS A 101 -16.83 -10.42 1.09
C HIS A 101 -18.06 -9.50 0.91
N SER A 102 -18.81 -9.29 1.99
CA SER A 102 -19.98 -8.42 2.06
C SER A 102 -19.63 -6.95 1.84
N ASN A 103 -18.47 -6.51 2.32
CA ASN A 103 -18.04 -5.12 2.30
C ASN A 103 -17.31 -4.73 1.01
N LEU A 104 -16.95 -5.71 0.17
CA LEU A 104 -16.27 -5.46 -1.10
C LEU A 104 -17.11 -4.59 -2.04
N ILE A 105 -16.48 -3.57 -2.61
CA ILE A 105 -16.99 -2.67 -3.64
C ILE A 105 -15.93 -2.45 -4.74
N VAL A 106 -16.35 -1.95 -5.91
CA VAL A 106 -15.47 -1.44 -6.97
C VAL A 106 -15.59 0.08 -7.01
N THR A 107 -14.46 0.79 -7.08
CA THR A 107 -14.42 2.25 -7.03
C THR A 107 -13.43 2.84 -8.02
N ASP A 108 -13.60 4.12 -8.37
CA ASP A 108 -12.56 4.88 -9.05
C ASP A 108 -11.35 5.06 -8.12
N VAL A 109 -10.17 4.71 -8.62
CA VAL A 109 -8.93 4.69 -7.84
C VAL A 109 -8.58 6.07 -7.29
N ARG A 110 -8.71 7.14 -8.09
CA ARG A 110 -8.28 8.48 -7.66
C ARG A 110 -9.24 9.02 -6.60
N ALA A 111 -10.54 8.89 -6.85
CA ALA A 111 -11.55 9.35 -5.91
C ALA A 111 -11.45 8.61 -4.57
N HIS A 112 -11.28 7.28 -4.60
CA HIS A 112 -11.26 6.48 -3.40
C HIS A 112 -9.98 6.66 -2.58
N LEU A 113 -8.80 6.70 -3.21
CA LEU A 113 -7.55 6.98 -2.49
C LEU A 113 -7.55 8.39 -1.88
N ALA A 114 -8.13 9.39 -2.59
CA ALA A 114 -8.29 10.74 -2.04
C ALA A 114 -9.23 10.77 -0.82
N LEU A 115 -10.29 9.96 -0.82
CA LEU A 115 -11.18 9.80 0.33
C LEU A 115 -10.39 9.21 1.52
N LEU A 116 -9.67 8.10 1.30
CA LEU A 116 -8.91 7.42 2.35
C LEU A 116 -7.82 8.32 2.93
N ALA A 117 -7.12 9.08 2.09
CA ALA A 117 -6.09 10.05 2.49
C ALA A 117 -6.61 11.12 3.47
N GLN A 118 -7.88 11.50 3.34
CA GLN A 118 -8.51 12.55 4.15
C GLN A 118 -9.30 12.01 5.34
N SER A 119 -9.52 10.70 5.41
CA SER A 119 -10.39 10.07 6.41
C SER A 119 -9.63 9.42 7.58
N GLN A 120 -8.31 9.36 7.52
CA GLN A 120 -7.49 8.71 8.53
C GLN A 120 -6.09 9.33 8.61
N GLU A 121 -5.42 9.12 9.74
CA GLU A 121 -3.99 9.39 9.87
C GLU A 121 -3.16 8.24 9.29
N PHE A 122 -1.91 8.55 8.94
CA PHE A 122 -0.98 7.56 8.43
C PHE A 122 0.15 7.32 9.42
N ASP A 123 0.30 6.08 9.85
CA ASP A 123 1.49 5.63 10.57
C ASP A 123 2.63 5.43 9.55
N ILE A 124 3.79 6.05 9.82
CA ILE A 124 5.01 5.82 9.06
C ILE A 124 5.78 4.70 9.75
N LEU A 125 6.13 3.67 9.00
CA LEU A 125 6.74 2.44 9.47
C LEU A 125 8.04 2.17 8.71
N HIS A 126 9.07 1.75 9.41
CA HIS A 126 10.27 1.14 8.83
C HIS A 126 10.08 -0.39 8.86
N PHE A 127 10.26 -1.05 7.72
CA PHE A 127 10.28 -2.50 7.66
C PHE A 127 11.71 -3.04 7.65
N ASP A 128 12.05 -3.80 8.68
CA ASP A 128 13.29 -4.57 8.78
C ASP A 128 13.02 -5.82 9.62
N SER A 129 12.91 -6.97 8.93
CA SER A 129 12.63 -8.26 9.56
C SER A 129 13.79 -8.83 10.38
N GLU A 130 15.02 -8.37 10.15
CA GLU A 130 16.19 -8.81 10.90
C GLU A 130 16.33 -8.01 12.20
N ARG A 131 16.00 -6.72 12.15
CA ARG A 131 16.14 -5.80 13.29
C ARG A 131 14.95 -5.80 14.24
N TYR A 132 13.72 -5.90 13.74
CA TYR A 132 12.52 -5.71 14.55
C TYR A 132 11.72 -7.00 14.76
N PRO A 133 11.31 -7.32 16.00
CA PRO A 133 10.32 -8.36 16.24
C PRO A 133 9.00 -8.04 15.51
N GLY A 134 8.59 -8.90 14.59
CA GLY A 134 7.41 -8.66 13.73
C GLY A 134 7.71 -7.80 12.49
N GLY A 135 8.95 -7.36 12.32
CA GLY A 135 9.47 -6.72 11.11
C GLY A 135 9.18 -5.24 10.93
N PHE A 136 8.41 -4.60 11.82
CA PHE A 136 8.05 -3.19 11.68
C PHE A 136 8.37 -2.38 12.94
N GLU A 137 8.91 -1.18 12.74
CA GLU A 137 9.04 -0.14 13.77
C GLU A 137 8.34 1.13 13.30
N ARG A 138 7.60 1.80 14.20
CA ARG A 138 6.99 3.10 13.90
C ARG A 138 8.06 4.19 13.96
N ILE A 139 8.05 5.06 12.97
CA ILE A 139 8.96 6.20 12.85
C ILE A 139 8.15 7.47 13.10
N GLU A 140 8.69 8.38 13.92
CA GLU A 140 8.13 9.72 14.16
C GLU A 140 8.49 10.71 13.05
#